data_AF-A0A4Y3JR70-F1
#
_entry.id   AF-A0A4Y3JR70-F1
#
_cell.length_a   1.000
_cell.length_b   1.000
_cell.length_c   1.000
_cell.angle_alpha   90.00
_cell.angle_beta   90.00
_cell.angle_gamma   90.00
#
_symmetry.space_group_name_H-M   'P 1'
#
loop_
_entity.id
_entity.type
_entity.pdbx_description
1 polymer ?
#
loop_
_entity_poly.entity_id
_entity_poly.type
_entity_poly.pdbx_seq_one_letter_code
_entity_poly.pdbx_strand_id
1 'polypeptide(L)' 'MSKDKQPEIRFPGFTEDWEERKLDEIFGKIRNAFVGTATPYYVDEGHFYLESNNVKDGRINRNDSVKYFV' A
#
# COMPACT_ATOMS: atom_id res chain seq x y z
N MET A 1 -4.93 15.13 -30.72
CA MET A 1 -4.90 15.02 -29.25
C MET A 1 -3.71 15.80 -28.75
N SER A 2 -3.94 16.80 -27.88
CA SER A 2 -2.86 17.61 -27.29
C SER A 2 -1.87 16.67 -26.58
N LYS A 3 -0.57 16.86 -26.80
CA LYS A 3 0.52 16.13 -26.11
C LYS A 3 0.93 16.85 -24.83
N ASP A 4 0.03 17.64 -24.24
CA ASP A 4 0.30 18.30 -22.99
C ASP A 4 0.27 17.28 -21.85
N LYS A 5 1.42 17.09 -21.22
CA LYS A 5 1.59 16.17 -20.08
C LYS A 5 1.42 16.90 -18.75
N GLN A 6 1.04 18.18 -18.76
CA GLN A 6 0.74 18.94 -17.55
C GLN A 6 -0.76 18.81 -17.22
N PRO A 7 -1.12 18.50 -15.97
CA PRO A 7 -2.50 18.48 -15.54
C PRO A 7 -3.00 19.92 -15.38
N GLU A 8 -4.26 20.14 -15.70
CA GLU A 8 -4.91 21.46 -15.66
C GLU A 8 -4.92 22.07 -14.24
N ILE A 9 -4.89 21.24 -13.20
CA ILE A 9 -4.84 21.65 -11.79
C ILE A 9 -3.56 21.13 -11.16
N ARG A 10 -2.78 22.03 -10.54
CA ARG A 10 -1.54 21.66 -9.87
C ARG A 10 -1.17 22.59 -8.73
N PHE A 11 -0.44 22.07 -7.74
CA PHE A 11 0.14 22.87 -6.67
C PHE A 11 1.30 23.75 -7.18
N PRO A 12 1.45 24.99 -6.67
CA PRO A 12 2.58 25.86 -7.01
C PRO A 12 3.92 25.17 -6.75
N GLY A 13 4.89 25.39 -7.63
CA GLY A 13 6.24 24.81 -7.53
C GLY A 13 6.43 23.45 -8.21
N PHE A 14 5.36 22.79 -8.65
CA PHE A 14 5.45 21.62 -9.53
C PHE A 14 5.12 22.08 -10.95
N THR A 15 6.10 22.42 -11.80
CA THR A 15 5.81 22.96 -13.15
C THR A 15 6.31 22.05 -14.27
N GLU A 16 6.95 20.94 -13.94
CA GLU A 16 7.53 20.00 -14.92
C GLU A 16 6.47 19.04 -15.48
N ASP A 17 6.69 18.55 -16.70
CA ASP A 17 5.79 17.58 -17.32
C ASP A 17 5.71 16.27 -16.52
N TRP A 18 4.56 15.58 -16.55
CA TRP A 18 4.52 14.22 -16.04
C TRP A 18 5.38 13.29 -16.90
N GLU A 19 6.11 12.41 -16.25
CA GLU A 19 6.81 11.30 -16.86
C GLU A 19 6.14 9.98 -16.50
N GLU A 20 6.07 9.08 -17.47
CA GLU A 20 5.67 7.70 -17.20
C GLU A 20 6.89 6.97 -16.63
N ARG A 21 6.70 6.30 -15.49
CA ARG A 21 7.76 5.54 -14.81
C ARG A 21 7.23 4.17 -14.47
N LYS A 22 8.08 3.15 -14.61
CA LYS A 22 7.70 1.81 -14.19
C LYS A 22 7.81 1.69 -12.68
N LEU A 23 6.86 1.01 -12.06
CA LEU A 23 6.78 0.90 -10.61
C LEU A 23 8.01 0.18 -10.03
N ASP A 24 8.56 -0.79 -10.75
CA ASP A 24 9.76 -1.57 -10.37
C ASP A 24 11.07 -0.77 -10.44
N GLU A 25 11.14 0.28 -11.26
CA GLU A 25 12.27 1.22 -11.29
C GLU A 25 12.32 2.10 -10.03
N ILE A 26 11.16 2.32 -9.40
CA ILE A 26 11.03 3.16 -8.19
C ILE A 26 11.00 2.30 -6.92
N PHE A 27 10.46 1.07 -7.01
CA PHE A 27 10.33 0.15 -5.88
C PHE A 27 10.95 -1.22 -6.21
N GLY A 28 12.09 -1.52 -5.57
CA GLY A 28 12.84 -2.75 -5.86
C GLY A 28 12.17 -4.07 -5.44
N LYS A 29 11.07 -4.05 -4.69
CA LYS A 29 10.30 -5.25 -4.30
C LYS A 29 8.81 -4.93 -4.22
N ILE A 30 8.04 -5.54 -5.11
CA ILE A 30 6.57 -5.46 -5.13
C ILE A 30 6.05 -6.89 -5.07
N ARG A 31 5.28 -7.21 -4.04
CA ARG A 31 4.71 -8.55 -3.84
C ARG A 31 3.33 -8.43 -3.24
N ASN A 32 2.47 -9.38 -3.55
CA ASN A 32 1.29 -9.64 -2.74
C ASN A 32 1.69 -10.43 -1.48
N ALA A 33 0.97 -10.18 -0.39
CA ALA A 33 0.99 -11.09 0.75
C ALA A 33 0.19 -12.36 0.39
N PHE A 34 0.26 -13.35 1.29
CA PHE A 34 -0.56 -14.56 1.18
C PHE A 34 -2.06 -14.20 1.14
N VAL A 35 -2.79 -14.77 0.17
CA VAL A 35 -4.24 -14.61 0.03
C VAL A 35 -4.89 -15.95 0.36
N GLY A 36 -5.23 -16.14 1.63
CA GLY A 36 -5.86 -17.36 2.13
C GLY A 36 -6.11 -17.31 3.64
N THR A 37 -6.79 -18.33 4.17
CA THR A 37 -6.99 -18.45 5.63
C THR A 37 -5.72 -18.98 6.27
N ALA A 38 -4.98 -18.11 6.96
CA ALA A 38 -3.84 -18.52 7.79
C ALA A 38 -4.28 -19.10 9.15
N THR A 39 -5.52 -19.60 9.25
CA THR A 39 -6.14 -20.13 10.47
C THR A 39 -5.29 -21.12 11.27
N PRO A 40 -4.58 -22.10 10.66
CA PRO A 40 -3.75 -23.01 11.46
C PRO A 40 -2.46 -22.38 11.99
N TYR A 41 -2.11 -21.16 11.56
CA TYR A 41 -0.87 -20.47 11.93
C TYR A 41 -1.10 -19.25 12.82
N TYR A 42 -2.35 -18.99 13.22
CA TYR A 42 -2.62 -17.86 14.11
C TYR A 42 -2.09 -18.12 15.51
N VAL A 43 -1.39 -17.14 16.05
CA VAL A 43 -0.84 -17.13 17.41
C VAL A 43 -1.23 -15.84 18.12
N ASP A 44 -1.18 -15.88 19.46
CA ASP A 44 -1.48 -14.72 20.30
C ASP A 44 -0.36 -13.67 20.25
N GLU A 45 0.89 -14.12 20.05
CA GLU A 45 2.08 -13.28 19.91
C GLU A 45 2.90 -13.72 18.69
N GLY A 46 3.08 -12.82 17.73
CA GLY A 46 3.81 -13.11 16.49
C GLY A 46 3.90 -11.91 15.56
N HIS A 47 4.11 -12.17 14.28
CA HIS A 47 4.11 -11.13 13.26
C HIS A 47 2.69 -10.65 12.97
N PHE A 48 2.49 -9.32 13.02
CA PHE A 48 1.20 -8.69 12.74
C PHE A 48 0.72 -9.02 11.32
N TYR A 49 -0.45 -9.65 11.22
CA TYR A 49 -1.11 -9.90 9.95
C TYR A 49 -1.92 -8.68 9.53
N LEU A 50 -1.36 -7.86 8.65
CA LEU A 50 -2.04 -6.67 8.13
C LEU A 50 -3.10 -7.07 7.09
N GLU A 51 -4.37 -6.99 7.47
CA GLU A 51 -5.51 -7.13 6.57
C GLU A 51 -6.06 -5.75 6.16
N SER A 52 -6.78 -5.68 5.04
CA SER A 52 -7.44 -4.43 4.59
C SER A 52 -8.33 -3.82 5.68
N ASN A 53 -8.98 -4.65 6.49
CA ASN A 53 -9.86 -4.22 7.58
C ASN A 53 -9.12 -3.48 8.70
N ASN A 54 -7.80 -3.63 8.82
CA ASN A 54 -6.98 -2.95 9.80
C ASN A 54 -6.58 -1.52 9.36
N VAL A 55 -6.79 -1.11 8.11
CA VAL A 55 -6.44 0.23 7.64
C VAL A 55 -7.66 1.14 7.65
N LYS A 56 -7.69 2.11 8.58
CA LYS A 56 -8.81 3.07 8.74
C LYS A 56 -8.28 4.45 9.14
N ASP A 57 -8.90 5.51 8.64
CA ASP A 57 -8.63 6.90 9.02
C ASP A 57 -7.14 7.30 8.93
N GLY A 58 -6.46 6.83 7.88
CA GLY A 58 -5.03 7.08 7.65
C GLY A 58 -4.10 6.36 8.63
N ARG A 59 -4.61 5.39 9.39
CA ARG A 59 -3.87 4.66 10.42
C ARG A 59 -4.05 3.15 10.28
N ILE A 60 -3.08 2.43 10.81
CA ILE A 60 -3.17 0.98 11.01
C ILE A 60 -3.72 0.74 12.42
N ASN A 61 -4.91 0.15 12.50
CA ASN A 61 -5.54 -0.29 13.74
C ASN A 61 -4.93 -1.62 14.20
N ARG A 62 -4.37 -1.62 15.41
CA ARG A 62 -3.74 -2.78 16.06
C ARG A 62 -4.54 -3.30 17.26
N ASN A 63 -5.82 -2.91 17.37
CA ASN A 63 -6.70 -3.30 18.46
C ASN A 63 -7.56 -4.52 18.08
N ASP A 64 -8.43 -4.96 18.99
CA ASP A 64 -9.22 -6.20 18.95
C ASP A 64 -9.65 -6.64 17.54
N SER A 65 -9.48 -7.94 17.25
CA SER A 65 -9.56 -8.64 15.94
C SER A 65 -8.29 -8.68 15.08
N VAL A 66 -7.14 -8.33 15.66
CA VAL A 66 -5.83 -8.56 15.04
C VAL A 66 -5.46 -10.04 15.13
N LYS A 67 -4.94 -10.60 14.05
CA LYS A 67 -4.27 -11.91 14.06
C LYS A 67 -2.77 -11.71 13.97
N TYR A 68 -2.04 -12.62 14.60
CA TYR A 68 -0.60 -12.75 14.43
C TYR A 68 -0.30 -14.12 13.84
N PHE A 69 0.82 -14.26 13.15
CA PHE A 69 1.33 -15.54 12.66
C PHE A 69 2.76 -15.77 13.13
N VAL A 70 3.16 -17.03 13.26
CA VAL A 70 4.56 -17.43 13.55
C VAL A 70 5.45 -17.17 12.35
#